data_AF-T0T317-F1
#
_entry.id   AF-T0T317-F1
#
_cell.length_a   1.000
_cell.length_b   1.000
_cell.length_c   1.000
_cell.angle_alpha   90.00
_cell.angle_beta   90.00
_cell.angle_gamma   90.00
#
_symmetry.space_group_name_H-M   'P 1'
#
loop_
_entity.id
_entity.type
_entity.pdbx_description
1 polymer ?
#
loop_
_entity_poly.entity_id
_entity_poly.type
_entity_poly.pdbx_seq_one_letter_code
_entity_poly.pdbx_strand_id
1 'polypeptide(L)'
;MNLWLKIEKIINNILGTFFALLGSFIKKLTPSKIKTTIRESKKVASNTKSNLRGQLDKTKEKANKLAHNSTKLAKQKIEQASQKARKAKSFDWKSIDLKKIGVILLALFGPRLLKLKMWYLSLKPMTVVSFIVAGAATSLTGITVYTQSKSIVEKTTEAERIPASVISKYVQKRGGDLHLIDQRSLRLGNVQMPVYVESQKHLNTLIMDFTIISSNRYIREYFFDMNNETLLRDRLSSTVQPFLTDFSLEEEGKTIIKNKIKKEVNALIKDLQIKGEVEDVYIHSLLAN
;
A
#
# COMPACT_ATOMS: atom_id res chain seq x y z
N MET A 1 18.82 -52.92 13.23
CA MET A 1 19.69 -52.01 12.43
C MET A 1 19.41 -52.28 10.97
N ASN A 2 18.89 -51.28 10.27
CA ASN A 2 17.79 -51.45 9.32
C ASN A 2 18.23 -51.96 7.94
N LEU A 3 17.60 -53.02 7.45
CA LEU A 3 17.70 -53.52 6.07
C LEU A 3 17.53 -52.40 5.04
N TRP A 4 16.72 -51.40 5.38
CA TRP A 4 16.49 -50.18 4.62
C TRP A 4 17.77 -49.38 4.32
N LEU A 5 18.68 -49.24 5.30
CA LEU A 5 19.95 -48.53 5.12
C LEU A 5 20.92 -49.29 4.21
N LYS A 6 20.82 -50.63 4.17
CA LYS A 6 21.63 -51.45 3.24
C LYS A 6 21.11 -51.30 1.81
N ILE A 7 19.79 -51.29 1.62
CA ILE A 7 19.15 -51.09 0.31
C ILE A 7 19.48 -49.70 -0.23
N GLU A 8 19.35 -48.65 0.59
CA GLU A 8 19.68 -47.28 0.19
C GLU A 8 21.16 -47.14 -0.21
N LYS A 9 22.08 -47.78 0.52
CA LYS A 9 23.51 -47.78 0.18
C LYS A 9 23.79 -48.49 -1.15
N ILE A 10 23.08 -49.58 -1.44
CA ILE A 10 23.20 -50.31 -2.72
C ILE A 10 22.66 -49.45 -3.87
N ILE A 11 21.48 -48.85 -3.71
CA ILE A 11 20.85 -47.98 -4.72
C ILE A 11 21.74 -46.77 -5.02
N ASN A 12 22.24 -46.09 -3.99
CA ASN A 12 23.12 -44.94 -4.16
C ASN A 12 24.45 -45.32 -4.85
N ASN A 13 24.97 -46.53 -4.59
CA ASN A 13 26.20 -47.00 -5.23
C ASN A 13 25.96 -47.39 -6.71
N ILE A 14 24.80 -47.97 -7.02
CA ILE A 14 24.40 -48.28 -8.40
C ILE A 14 24.15 -46.99 -9.18
N LEU A 15 23.42 -46.02 -8.61
CA LEU A 15 23.21 -44.72 -9.23
C LEU A 15 24.53 -43.99 -9.44
N GLY A 16 25.42 -44.00 -8.44
CA GLY A 16 26.75 -43.38 -8.53
C GLY A 16 27.59 -43.96 -9.67
N THR A 17 27.64 -45.29 -9.78
CA THR A 17 28.39 -45.97 -10.86
C THR A 17 27.74 -45.77 -12.22
N PHE A 18 26.41 -45.77 -12.31
CA PHE A 18 25.66 -45.50 -13.54
C PHE A 18 25.87 -44.07 -14.05
N PHE A 19 25.79 -43.06 -13.18
CA PHE A 19 26.06 -41.66 -13.54
C PHE A 19 27.52 -41.42 -13.90
N ALA A 20 28.47 -42.11 -13.26
CA ALA A 20 29.88 -42.03 -13.62
C ALA A 20 30.14 -42.64 -15.02
N LEU A 21 29.52 -43.78 -15.32
CA LEU A 21 29.57 -44.43 -16.63
C LEU A 21 28.96 -43.53 -17.72
N LEU A 22 27.77 -42.99 -17.49
CA LEU A 22 27.12 -42.02 -18.39
C LEU A 22 27.98 -40.78 -18.62
N GLY A 23 28.54 -40.19 -17.55
CA GLY A 23 29.43 -39.04 -17.66
C GLY A 23 30.70 -39.32 -18.45
N SER A 24 31.25 -40.53 -18.36
CA SER A 24 32.41 -40.96 -19.15
C SER A 24 32.07 -41.21 -20.62
N PHE A 25 30.90 -41.79 -20.90
CA PHE A 25 30.39 -42.02 -22.25
C PHE A 25 30.07 -40.70 -22.95
N ILE A 26 29.40 -39.77 -22.26
CA ILE A 26 29.11 -38.43 -22.78
C ILE A 26 30.43 -37.70 -23.07
N LYS A 27 31.43 -37.74 -22.18
CA LYS A 27 32.76 -37.14 -22.42
C LYS A 27 33.50 -37.72 -23.63
N LYS A 28 33.31 -39.01 -23.95
CA LYS A 28 33.90 -39.70 -25.11
C LYS A 28 33.13 -39.42 -26.42
N LEU A 29 31.80 -39.35 -26.37
CA LEU A 29 30.93 -39.05 -27.51
C LEU A 29 30.82 -37.56 -27.84
N THR A 30 31.21 -36.67 -26.93
CA THR A 30 31.19 -35.21 -27.18
C THR A 30 32.29 -34.85 -28.20
N PRO A 31 31.92 -34.38 -29.41
CA PRO A 31 32.88 -33.97 -30.44
C PRO A 31 33.81 -32.85 -29.94
N SER A 32 35.05 -32.81 -30.42
CA SER A 32 36.04 -31.79 -30.07
C SER A 32 35.53 -30.35 -30.26
N LYS A 33 34.65 -30.13 -31.24
CA LYS A 33 33.97 -28.85 -31.51
C LYS A 33 33.10 -28.36 -30.34
N ILE A 34 32.41 -29.25 -29.64
CA ILE A 34 31.58 -28.85 -28.48
C ILE A 34 32.46 -28.54 -27.26
N LYS A 35 33.59 -29.26 -27.10
CA LYS A 35 34.57 -28.99 -26.03
C LYS A 35 35.22 -27.61 -26.19
N THR A 36 35.48 -27.16 -27.42
CA THR A 36 35.99 -25.81 -27.70
C THR A 36 34.93 -24.75 -27.42
N THR A 37 33.68 -24.94 -27.84
CA THR A 37 32.57 -24.01 -27.55
C THR A 37 32.30 -23.87 -26.05
N ILE A 38 32.40 -24.96 -25.27
CA ILE A 38 32.25 -24.91 -23.80
C ILE A 38 33.44 -24.18 -23.13
N ARG A 39 34.66 -24.30 -23.66
CA ARG A 39 35.82 -23.56 -23.14
C ARG A 39 35.72 -22.06 -23.47
N GLU A 40 35.29 -21.74 -24.68
CA GLU A 40 35.07 -20.36 -25.11
C GLU A 40 33.93 -19.71 -24.32
N SER A 41 32.82 -20.41 -24.11
CA SER A 41 31.70 -19.89 -23.30
C SER A 41 32.10 -19.65 -21.85
N LYS A 42 32.91 -20.52 -21.25
CA LYS A 42 33.48 -20.29 -19.91
C LYS A 42 34.41 -19.08 -19.86
N LYS A 43 35.22 -18.85 -20.89
CA LYS A 43 36.12 -17.69 -21.00
C LYS A 43 35.35 -16.39 -21.20
N VAL A 44 34.27 -16.40 -21.99
CA VAL A 44 33.36 -15.27 -22.14
C VAL A 44 32.65 -14.97 -20.82
N ALA A 45 32.13 -15.99 -20.13
CA ALA A 45 31.47 -15.82 -18.84
C ALA A 45 32.39 -15.23 -17.76
N SER A 46 33.66 -15.64 -17.71
CA SER A 46 34.64 -15.06 -16.77
C SER A 46 34.96 -13.60 -17.10
N ASN A 47 35.10 -13.26 -18.39
CA ASN A 47 35.37 -11.89 -18.83
C ASN A 47 34.17 -10.96 -18.59
N THR A 48 32.94 -11.44 -18.80
CA THR A 48 31.73 -10.68 -18.49
C THR A 48 31.61 -10.44 -16.99
N LYS A 49 31.95 -11.44 -16.16
CA LYS A 49 31.93 -11.31 -14.69
C LYS A 49 32.97 -10.31 -14.17
N SER A 50 34.18 -10.27 -14.73
CA SER A 50 35.20 -9.29 -14.34
C SER A 50 34.83 -7.87 -14.78
N ASN A 51 34.28 -7.71 -15.99
CA ASN A 51 33.79 -6.41 -16.48
C ASN A 51 32.61 -5.88 -15.66
N LEU A 52 31.66 -6.73 -15.28
CA LEU A 52 30.54 -6.35 -14.41
C LEU A 52 31.03 -5.93 -13.01
N ARG A 53 32.02 -6.61 -12.44
CA ARG A 53 32.64 -6.19 -11.17
C ARG A 53 33.30 -4.82 -11.28
N GLY A 54 34.09 -4.59 -12.34
CA GLY A 54 34.73 -3.29 -12.56
C GLY A 54 33.73 -2.15 -12.76
N GLN A 55 32.57 -2.40 -13.36
CA GLN A 55 31.50 -1.39 -13.48
C GLN A 55 30.79 -1.13 -12.15
N LEU A 56 30.54 -2.18 -11.35
CA LEU A 56 29.95 -2.07 -10.01
C LEU A 56 30.83 -1.27 -9.03
N ASP A 57 32.15 -1.44 -9.10
CA ASP A 57 33.06 -0.70 -8.22
C ASP A 57 33.10 0.78 -8.60
N LYS A 58 33.07 1.10 -9.91
CA LYS A 58 32.98 2.49 -10.40
C LYS A 58 31.66 3.17 -10.02
N THR A 59 30.53 2.45 -10.00
CA THR A 59 29.25 3.02 -9.58
C THR A 59 29.18 3.21 -8.07
N LYS A 60 29.72 2.28 -7.27
CA LYS A 60 29.87 2.45 -5.81
C LYS A 60 30.71 3.68 -5.46
N GLU A 61 31.83 3.90 -6.15
CA GLU A 61 32.69 5.05 -5.90
C GLU A 61 31.99 6.38 -6.22
N LYS A 62 31.23 6.44 -7.33
CA LYS A 62 30.39 7.60 -7.68
C LYS A 62 29.28 7.85 -6.65
N ALA A 63 28.61 6.80 -6.19
CA ALA A 63 27.55 6.90 -5.18
C ALA A 63 28.09 7.45 -3.84
N ASN A 64 29.26 6.97 -3.40
CA ASN A 64 29.91 7.45 -2.18
C ASN A 64 30.33 8.92 -2.30
N LYS A 65 30.86 9.35 -3.45
CA LYS A 65 31.19 10.76 -3.71
C LYS A 65 29.95 11.67 -3.66
N LEU A 66 28.83 11.23 -4.22
CA LEU A 66 27.56 11.97 -4.17
C LEU A 66 26.98 12.07 -2.75
N ALA A 67 27.01 10.98 -1.99
CA ALA A 67 26.56 10.95 -0.59
C ALA A 67 27.40 11.87 0.32
N HIS A 68 28.71 11.93 0.08
CA HIS A 68 29.57 12.82 0.86
C HIS A 68 29.35 14.31 0.52
N ASN A 69 29.11 14.63 -0.75
CA ASN A 69 28.81 16.00 -1.17
C ASN A 69 27.43 16.49 -0.69
N SER A 70 26.41 15.62 -0.70
CA SER A 70 25.06 15.97 -0.24
C SER A 70 25.02 16.22 1.28
N THR A 71 25.74 15.42 2.06
CA THR A 71 25.85 15.61 3.52
C THR A 71 26.60 16.89 3.90
N LYS A 72 27.62 17.28 3.13
CA LYS A 72 28.33 18.56 3.33
C LYS A 72 27.43 19.77 3.04
N LEU A 73 26.67 19.74 1.93
CA LEU A 73 25.72 20.79 1.57
C LEU A 73 24.57 20.93 2.58
N ALA A 74 24.06 19.81 3.10
CA ALA A 74 23.01 19.82 4.11
C ALA A 74 23.48 20.47 5.42
N LYS A 75 24.69 20.12 5.90
CA LYS A 75 25.28 20.75 7.10
C LYS A 75 25.46 22.26 6.94
N GLN A 76 25.95 22.71 5.78
CA GLN A 76 26.14 24.14 5.50
C GLN A 76 24.81 24.92 5.50
N LYS A 77 23.73 24.35 4.95
CA LYS A 77 22.40 24.98 4.98
C LYS A 77 21.81 25.04 6.39
N ILE A 78 22.02 24.01 7.20
CA ILE A 78 21.56 23.96 8.60
C ILE A 78 22.28 25.04 9.43
N GLU A 79 23.58 25.22 9.25
CA GLU A 79 24.34 26.27 9.92
C GLU A 79 23.85 27.67 9.54
N GLN A 80 23.64 27.94 8.25
CA GLN A 80 23.10 29.24 7.79
C GLN A 80 21.69 29.52 8.33
N ALA A 81 20.82 28.51 8.36
CA ALA A 81 19.49 28.64 8.95
C ALA A 81 19.55 28.91 10.45
N SER A 82 20.46 28.23 11.17
CA SER A 82 20.66 28.43 12.61
C SER A 82 21.17 29.84 12.94
N GLN A 83 22.03 30.41 12.10
CA GLN A 83 22.52 31.78 12.25
C GLN A 83 21.42 32.82 12.02
N LYS A 84 20.57 32.61 11.00
CA LYS A 84 19.39 33.47 10.75
C LYS A 84 18.38 33.39 11.89
N ALA A 85 18.13 32.20 12.43
CA ALA A 85 17.23 32.00 13.57
C ALA A 85 17.76 32.67 14.85
N ARG A 86 19.08 32.63 15.10
CA ARG A 86 19.71 33.34 16.23
C ARG A 86 19.62 34.86 16.09
N LYS A 87 19.76 35.40 14.88
CA LYS A 87 19.54 36.83 14.59
C LYS A 87 18.07 37.25 14.75
N ALA A 88 17.12 36.40 14.40
CA ALA A 88 15.70 36.66 14.60
C ALA A 88 15.28 36.61 16.09
N LYS A 89 15.89 35.72 16.88
CA LYS A 89 15.63 35.60 18.33
C LYS A 89 16.17 36.77 19.17
N SER A 90 17.16 37.51 18.64
CA SER A 90 17.76 38.68 19.29
C SER A 90 17.14 40.01 18.84
N PHE A 91 16.16 39.97 17.93
CA PHE A 91 15.38 41.16 17.59
C PHE A 91 14.47 41.48 18.77
N ASP A 92 14.44 42.73 19.23
CA ASP A 92 13.66 43.16 20.40
C ASP A 92 12.30 43.71 19.97
N TRP A 93 11.24 42.93 20.21
CA TRP A 93 9.90 43.14 19.66
C TRP A 93 9.20 44.34 20.33
N LYS A 94 9.73 44.82 21.46
CA LYS A 94 9.23 45.99 22.20
C LYS A 94 9.64 47.33 21.59
N SER A 95 10.64 47.34 20.70
CA SER A 95 11.11 48.56 20.03
C SER A 95 10.35 48.90 18.73
N ILE A 96 9.37 48.07 18.36
CA ILE A 96 8.68 48.22 17.08
C ILE A 96 7.60 49.29 17.21
N ASP A 97 7.91 50.46 16.68
CA ASP A 97 6.97 51.58 16.56
C ASP A 97 5.80 51.20 15.64
N LEU A 98 4.61 51.04 16.23
CA LEU A 98 3.37 50.67 15.52
C LEU A 98 3.07 51.61 14.35
N LYS A 99 3.50 52.87 14.41
CA LYS A 99 3.36 53.82 13.30
C LYS A 99 4.20 53.39 12.09
N LYS A 100 5.41 52.87 12.32
CA LYS A 100 6.29 52.36 11.25
C LYS A 100 5.75 51.06 10.64
N ILE A 101 5.19 50.16 11.45
CA ILE A 101 4.50 48.97 10.92
C ILE A 101 3.29 49.39 10.08
N GLY A 102 2.49 50.34 10.56
CA GLY A 102 1.34 50.88 9.84
C GLY A 102 1.74 51.46 8.48
N VAL A 103 2.81 52.24 8.42
CA VAL A 103 3.37 52.78 7.17
C VAL A 103 3.88 51.68 6.24
N ILE A 104 4.53 50.64 6.76
CA ILE A 104 5.01 49.50 5.95
C ILE A 104 3.82 48.69 5.40
N LEU A 105 2.80 48.43 6.22
CA LEU A 105 1.57 47.77 5.78
C LEU A 105 0.82 48.60 4.74
N LEU A 106 0.70 49.91 4.93
CA LEU A 106 0.12 50.81 3.95
C LEU A 106 0.95 50.90 2.66
N ALA A 107 2.28 50.87 2.74
CA ALA A 107 3.14 50.87 1.55
C ALA A 107 3.02 49.56 0.76
N LEU A 108 2.94 48.41 1.45
CA LEU A 108 2.83 47.09 0.82
C LEU A 108 1.42 46.81 0.27
N PHE A 109 0.38 47.17 1.03
CA PHE A 109 -1.00 46.83 0.70
C PHE A 109 -1.81 48.01 0.15
N GLY A 110 -1.44 49.26 0.43
CA GLY A 110 -2.13 50.46 -0.05
C GLY A 110 -2.31 50.50 -1.57
N PRO A 111 -1.27 50.25 -2.40
CA PRO A 111 -1.43 50.21 -3.85
C PRO A 111 -2.40 49.12 -4.30
N ARG A 112 -2.46 48.00 -3.58
CA ARG A 112 -3.39 46.89 -3.88
C ARG A 112 -4.82 47.22 -3.45
N LEU A 113 -5.00 47.85 -2.29
CA LEU A 113 -6.30 48.32 -1.79
C LEU A 113 -6.88 49.41 -2.68
N LEU A 114 -6.05 50.32 -3.19
CA LEU A 114 -6.47 51.32 -4.18
C LEU A 114 -6.90 50.67 -5.50
N LYS A 115 -6.15 49.67 -6.00
CA LYS A 115 -6.56 48.89 -7.18
C LYS A 115 -7.87 48.15 -6.95
N LEU A 116 -8.07 47.53 -5.78
CA LEU A 116 -9.31 46.88 -5.38
C LEU A 116 -10.48 47.88 -5.32
N LYS A 117 -10.26 49.08 -4.77
CA LYS A 117 -11.26 50.15 -4.74
C LYS A 117 -11.63 50.62 -6.14
N MET A 118 -10.65 50.85 -7.00
CA MET A 118 -10.89 51.26 -8.39
C MET A 118 -11.60 50.16 -9.18
N TRP A 119 -11.22 48.90 -8.96
CA TRP A 119 -11.90 47.75 -9.55
C TRP A 119 -13.36 47.67 -9.07
N TYR A 120 -13.61 47.81 -7.77
CA TYR A 120 -14.97 47.83 -7.20
C TYR A 120 -15.83 48.97 -7.77
N LEU A 121 -15.27 50.18 -7.90
CA LEU A 121 -15.96 51.33 -8.48
C LEU A 121 -16.21 51.18 -10.00
N SER A 122 -15.42 50.38 -10.70
CA SER A 122 -15.60 50.10 -12.12
C SER A 122 -16.69 49.05 -12.42
N LEU A 123 -17.17 48.34 -11.39
CA LEU A 123 -18.23 47.34 -11.52
C LEU A 123 -19.60 48.02 -11.69
N LYS A 124 -20.41 47.50 -12.60
CA LYS A 124 -21.80 47.96 -12.77
C LYS A 124 -22.60 47.64 -11.49
N PRO A 125 -23.58 48.48 -11.09
CA PRO A 125 -24.40 48.23 -9.91
C PRO A 125 -25.01 46.81 -9.88
N MET A 126 -25.45 46.30 -11.04
CA MET A 126 -26.01 44.95 -11.16
C MET A 126 -25.01 43.83 -10.82
N THR A 127 -23.73 44.01 -11.19
CA THR A 127 -22.68 43.04 -10.86
C THR A 127 -22.39 43.02 -9.36
N VAL A 128 -22.40 44.20 -8.71
CA VAL A 128 -22.22 44.30 -7.25
C VAL A 128 -23.35 43.59 -6.50
N VAL A 129 -24.60 43.80 -6.91
CA VAL A 129 -25.77 43.11 -6.34
C VAL A 129 -25.64 41.59 -6.54
N SER A 130 -25.24 41.12 -7.72
CA SER A 130 -25.06 39.69 -7.98
C SER A 130 -23.99 39.05 -7.09
N PHE A 131 -22.87 39.75 -6.84
CA PHE A 131 -21.82 39.27 -5.93
C PHE A 131 -22.32 39.22 -4.48
N ILE A 132 -23.13 40.19 -4.04
CA ILE A 132 -23.71 40.18 -2.69
C ILE A 132 -24.67 39.00 -2.52
N VAL A 133 -25.55 38.78 -3.50
CA VAL A 133 -26.52 37.66 -3.47
C VAL A 133 -25.79 36.31 -3.51
N ALA A 134 -24.80 36.15 -4.38
CA ALA A 134 -23.99 34.93 -4.45
C ALA A 134 -23.19 34.71 -3.14
N GLY A 135 -22.65 35.78 -2.57
CA GLY A 135 -21.95 35.74 -1.28
C GLY A 135 -22.87 35.32 -0.14
N ALA A 136 -24.08 35.87 -0.09
CA ALA A 136 -25.10 35.51 0.90
C ALA A 136 -25.58 34.05 0.73
N ALA A 137 -25.79 33.59 -0.50
CA ALA A 137 -26.13 32.20 -0.76
C ALA A 137 -25.00 31.27 -0.30
N THR A 138 -23.75 31.58 -0.64
CA THR A 138 -22.58 30.79 -0.26
C THR A 138 -22.38 30.76 1.25
N SER A 139 -22.60 31.88 1.95
CA SER A 139 -22.48 31.92 3.41
C SER A 139 -23.58 31.10 4.09
N LEU A 140 -24.82 31.19 3.62
CA LEU A 140 -25.93 30.36 4.12
C LEU A 140 -25.68 28.86 3.86
N THR A 141 -25.15 28.50 2.69
CA THR A 141 -24.73 27.12 2.40
C THR A 141 -23.58 26.68 3.31
N GLY A 142 -22.60 27.55 3.56
CA GLY A 142 -21.49 27.28 4.47
C GLY A 142 -21.97 27.03 5.90
N ILE A 143 -22.90 27.85 6.40
CA ILE A 143 -23.51 27.69 7.73
C ILE A 143 -24.29 26.37 7.80
N THR A 144 -25.08 26.03 6.79
CA THR A 144 -25.86 24.78 6.75
C THR A 144 -24.97 23.54 6.67
N VAL A 145 -23.91 23.56 5.87
CA VAL A 145 -22.91 22.47 5.86
C VAL A 145 -22.21 22.37 7.21
N TYR A 146 -21.87 23.48 7.84
CA TYR A 146 -21.25 23.48 9.16
C TYR A 146 -22.19 22.93 10.23
N THR A 147 -23.45 23.34 10.27
CA THR A 147 -24.44 22.85 11.25
C THR A 147 -24.79 21.39 11.01
N GLN A 148 -24.95 20.96 9.75
CA GLN A 148 -25.13 19.57 9.39
C GLN A 148 -23.91 18.74 9.77
N SER A 149 -22.70 19.18 9.42
CA SER A 149 -21.45 18.51 9.81
C SER A 149 -21.32 18.39 11.31
N LYS A 150 -21.62 19.46 12.06
CA LYS A 150 -21.64 19.45 13.53
C LYS A 150 -22.68 18.47 14.07
N SER A 151 -23.90 18.46 13.54
CA SER A 151 -24.94 17.51 13.95
C SER A 151 -24.62 16.06 13.60
N ILE A 152 -23.92 15.82 12.48
CA ILE A 152 -23.38 14.51 12.13
C ILE A 152 -22.32 14.14 13.16
N VAL A 153 -21.35 15.00 13.44
CA VAL A 153 -20.32 14.74 14.45
C VAL A 153 -20.96 14.42 15.79
N GLU A 154 -21.92 15.22 16.27
CA GLU A 154 -22.64 14.99 17.53
C GLU A 154 -23.38 13.64 17.56
N LYS A 155 -24.17 13.33 16.51
CA LYS A 155 -24.86 12.04 16.37
C LYS A 155 -23.91 10.85 16.19
N THR A 156 -22.71 11.08 15.65
CA THR A 156 -21.68 10.05 15.47
C THR A 156 -20.79 9.91 16.71
N THR A 157 -20.69 10.93 17.56
CA THR A 157 -19.99 10.83 18.86
C THR A 157 -20.77 10.02 19.89
N GLU A 158 -22.10 9.93 19.79
CA GLU A 158 -22.88 8.95 20.57
C GLU A 158 -22.63 7.50 20.07
N ALA A 159 -22.29 7.33 18.78
CA ALA A 159 -21.80 6.08 18.22
C ALA A 159 -20.26 6.01 18.23
N GLU A 160 -19.67 6.05 19.44
CA GLU A 160 -18.29 5.70 19.82
C GLU A 160 -17.24 5.60 18.69
N ARG A 161 -16.96 6.70 17.98
CA ARG A 161 -15.73 6.85 17.18
C ARG A 161 -14.71 7.64 17.98
N ILE A 162 -13.83 6.90 18.66
CA ILE A 162 -12.66 7.46 19.33
C ILE A 162 -11.73 8.04 18.25
N PRO A 163 -11.34 9.32 18.31
CA PRO A 163 -10.39 9.89 17.36
C PRO A 163 -9.05 9.16 17.46
N ALA A 164 -8.43 8.84 16.31
CA ALA A 164 -7.17 8.07 16.24
C ALA A 164 -5.99 8.71 17.02
N SER A 165 -6.10 9.99 17.37
CA SER A 165 -5.12 10.73 18.18
C SER A 165 -5.29 10.52 19.69
N VAL A 166 -6.44 10.07 20.16
CA VAL A 166 -6.66 9.65 21.56
C VAL A 166 -6.33 8.16 21.62
N ILE A 167 -5.05 7.85 21.41
CA ILE A 167 -4.50 6.56 21.77
C ILE A 167 -4.70 6.45 23.28
N SER A 168 -5.65 5.60 23.68
CA SER A 168 -5.79 5.19 25.06
C SER A 168 -4.41 4.75 25.54
N LYS A 169 -3.98 5.27 26.69
CA LYS A 169 -2.81 4.75 27.44
C LYS A 169 -2.99 3.28 27.88
N TYR A 170 -4.01 2.60 27.36
CA TYR A 170 -4.38 1.22 27.58
C TYR A 170 -4.47 0.40 26.29
N VAL A 171 -3.87 0.83 25.18
CA VAL A 171 -3.39 -0.16 24.20
C VAL A 171 -2.26 -0.90 24.90
N GLN A 172 -2.63 -1.95 25.63
CA GLN A 172 -1.73 -3.01 26.02
C GLN A 172 -0.81 -3.25 24.83
N LYS A 173 0.50 -3.14 25.04
CA LYS A 173 1.48 -3.73 24.14
C LYS A 173 1.14 -5.22 24.02
N ARG A 174 0.24 -5.61 23.10
CA ARG A 174 0.11 -6.97 22.62
C ARG A 174 1.40 -7.23 21.86
N GLY A 175 2.29 -7.96 22.52
CA GLY A 175 3.69 -8.09 22.13
C GLY A 175 3.88 -8.69 20.73
N GLY A 176 5.06 -8.43 20.17
CA GLY A 176 5.75 -9.26 19.17
C GLY A 176 5.18 -9.34 17.76
N ASP A 177 3.87 -9.55 17.61
CA ASP A 177 3.33 -10.25 16.43
C ASP A 177 2.50 -9.37 15.50
N LEU A 178 2.21 -8.12 15.86
CA LEU A 178 1.45 -7.19 15.00
C LEU A 178 2.15 -6.95 13.65
N HIS A 179 3.48 -6.85 13.63
CA HIS A 179 4.24 -6.73 12.39
C HIS A 179 4.18 -8.00 11.51
N LEU A 180 3.85 -9.15 12.10
CA LEU A 180 3.70 -10.41 11.39
C LEU A 180 2.29 -10.58 10.81
N ILE A 181 1.30 -9.81 11.28
CA ILE A 181 -0.05 -9.81 10.70
C ILE A 181 0.00 -9.23 9.29
N ASP A 182 0.70 -8.11 9.10
CA ASP A 182 0.91 -7.51 7.76
C ASP A 182 1.66 -8.44 6.79
N GLN A 183 2.48 -9.34 7.33
CA GLN A 183 3.21 -10.32 6.53
C GLN A 183 2.37 -11.53 6.14
N ARG A 184 1.20 -11.71 6.75
CA ARG A 184 0.27 -12.83 6.53
C ARG A 184 -1.08 -12.36 6.01
N SER A 185 -1.27 -11.06 5.85
CA SER A 185 -2.50 -10.46 5.35
C SER A 185 -2.43 -10.25 3.83
N LEU A 186 -3.49 -10.62 3.13
CA LEU A 186 -3.68 -10.34 1.71
C LEU A 186 -4.96 -9.53 1.55
N ARG A 187 -4.83 -8.34 0.94
CA ARG A 187 -5.97 -7.48 0.63
C ARG A 187 -6.45 -7.76 -0.79
N LEU A 188 -7.74 -8.04 -0.92
CA LEU A 188 -8.42 -8.23 -2.20
C LEU A 188 -9.45 -7.12 -2.36
N GLY A 189 -9.31 -6.36 -3.44
CA GLY A 189 -10.21 -5.27 -3.77
C GLY A 189 -11.07 -5.59 -4.98
N ASN A 190 -12.27 -5.00 -5.01
CA ASN A 190 -13.23 -5.08 -6.09
C ASN A 190 -13.55 -6.53 -6.49
N VAL A 191 -13.83 -7.37 -5.48
CA VAL A 191 -14.28 -8.74 -5.71
C VAL A 191 -15.79 -8.68 -5.95
N GLN A 192 -16.22 -9.20 -7.10
CA GLN A 192 -17.61 -9.20 -7.52
C GLN A 192 -18.22 -10.58 -7.24
N MET A 193 -19.28 -10.61 -6.45
CA MET A 193 -20.04 -11.81 -6.12
C MET A 193 -21.49 -11.63 -6.58
N PRO A 194 -22.03 -12.57 -7.37
CA PRO A 194 -23.43 -12.51 -7.76
C PRO A 194 -24.33 -12.78 -6.55
N VAL A 195 -25.39 -11.98 -6.40
CA VAL A 195 -26.43 -12.12 -5.38
C VAL A 195 -27.78 -12.24 -6.09
N TYR A 196 -28.60 -13.21 -5.68
CA TYR A 196 -29.87 -13.44 -6.34
C TYR A 196 -30.96 -12.73 -5.56
N VAL A 197 -31.60 -11.77 -6.20
CA VAL A 197 -32.71 -11.05 -5.60
C VAL A 197 -34.02 -11.73 -6.02
N GLU A 198 -34.63 -12.59 -5.21
CA GLU A 198 -35.94 -13.19 -5.49
C GLU A 198 -37.05 -12.14 -5.73
N SER A 199 -37.00 -11.00 -5.03
CA SER A 199 -38.04 -9.96 -5.10
C SER A 199 -38.02 -9.14 -6.40
N GLN A 200 -36.87 -9.05 -7.06
CA GLN A 200 -36.69 -8.40 -8.35
C GLN A 200 -35.89 -9.38 -9.19
N LYS A 201 -36.50 -10.05 -10.18
CA LYS A 201 -35.92 -11.08 -11.09
C LYS A 201 -34.65 -10.64 -11.87
N HIS A 202 -33.71 -10.00 -11.21
CA HIS A 202 -32.51 -9.34 -11.69
C HIS A 202 -31.35 -9.83 -10.83
N LEU A 203 -30.20 -10.04 -11.47
CA LEU A 203 -28.96 -10.39 -10.80
C LEU A 203 -28.34 -9.12 -10.24
N ASN A 204 -28.28 -8.99 -8.92
CA ASN A 204 -27.52 -7.92 -8.27
C ASN A 204 -26.10 -8.40 -8.01
N THR A 205 -25.14 -7.47 -8.04
CA THR A 205 -23.73 -7.78 -7.81
C THR A 205 -23.27 -7.13 -6.52
N LEU A 206 -22.71 -7.95 -5.64
CA LEU A 206 -22.04 -7.49 -4.43
C LEU A 206 -20.58 -7.21 -4.77
N ILE A 207 -20.20 -5.94 -4.67
CA ILE A 207 -18.82 -5.50 -4.83
C ILE A 207 -18.23 -5.34 -3.44
N MET A 208 -17.13 -6.04 -3.17
CA MET A 208 -16.53 -6.03 -1.85
C MET A 208 -15.00 -5.90 -1.86
N ASP A 209 -14.52 -5.21 -0.82
CA ASP A 209 -13.11 -5.11 -0.47
C ASP A 209 -12.91 -5.82 0.87
N PHE A 210 -12.00 -6.78 0.92
CA PHE A 210 -11.71 -7.50 2.15
C PHE A 210 -10.23 -7.86 2.29
N THR A 211 -9.84 -8.28 3.48
CA THR A 211 -8.49 -8.76 3.78
C THR A 211 -8.57 -10.10 4.46
N ILE A 212 -7.81 -11.07 3.96
CA ILE A 212 -7.67 -12.38 4.57
C ILE A 212 -6.39 -12.40 5.41
N ILE A 213 -6.47 -12.94 6.62
CA ILE A 213 -5.32 -13.23 7.47
C ILE A 213 -5.08 -14.73 7.39
N SER A 214 -3.90 -15.11 6.92
CA SER A 214 -3.48 -16.51 6.80
C SER A 214 -2.59 -16.93 7.96
N SER A 215 -2.50 -18.22 8.22
CA SER A 215 -1.67 -18.77 9.29
C SER A 215 -0.17 -18.66 8.98
N ASN A 216 0.21 -18.54 7.71
CA ASN A 216 1.60 -18.37 7.29
C ASN A 216 1.78 -17.35 6.17
N ARG A 217 3.01 -16.84 6.04
CA ARG A 217 3.38 -15.88 4.99
C ARG A 217 3.36 -16.48 3.58
N TYR A 218 3.50 -17.80 3.47
CA TYR A 218 3.54 -18.49 2.18
C TYR A 218 2.22 -18.38 1.42
N ILE A 219 1.08 -18.53 2.11
CA ILE A 219 -0.25 -18.36 1.51
C ILE A 219 -0.40 -16.94 0.94
N ARG A 220 0.03 -15.92 1.69
CA ARG A 220 0.04 -14.54 1.19
C ARG A 220 0.89 -14.41 -0.06
N GLU A 221 2.13 -14.88 -0.03
CA GLU A 221 3.05 -14.78 -1.17
C GLU A 221 2.53 -15.53 -2.40
N TYR A 222 1.94 -16.71 -2.21
CA TYR A 222 1.37 -17.49 -3.30
C TYR A 222 0.25 -16.73 -4.02
N PHE A 223 -0.70 -16.16 -3.27
CA PHE A 223 -1.82 -15.41 -3.83
C PHE A 223 -1.49 -13.94 -4.14
N PHE A 224 -0.29 -13.47 -3.81
CA PHE A 224 0.19 -12.14 -4.21
C PHE A 224 0.56 -12.09 -5.69
N ASP A 225 0.95 -13.24 -6.27
CA ASP A 225 1.16 -13.36 -7.69
C ASP A 225 -0.18 -13.25 -8.43
N MET A 226 -0.25 -12.33 -9.40
CA MET A 226 -1.50 -11.99 -10.11
C MET A 226 -2.23 -13.20 -10.69
N ASN A 227 -1.51 -14.18 -11.24
CA ASN A 227 -2.11 -15.39 -11.81
C ASN A 227 -2.85 -16.23 -10.76
N ASN A 228 -2.31 -16.29 -9.54
CA ASN A 228 -2.90 -17.06 -8.44
C ASN A 228 -4.00 -16.26 -7.73
N GLU A 229 -3.87 -14.93 -7.68
CA GLU A 229 -4.94 -14.04 -7.23
C GLU A 229 -6.19 -14.22 -8.10
N THR A 230 -6.03 -14.37 -9.42
CA THR A 230 -7.15 -14.65 -10.32
C THR A 230 -7.86 -15.96 -9.97
N LEU A 231 -7.13 -17.04 -9.67
CA LEU A 231 -7.74 -18.31 -9.24
C LEU A 231 -8.59 -18.14 -7.97
N LEU A 232 -8.11 -17.33 -7.04
CA LEU A 232 -8.82 -17.01 -5.81
C LEU A 232 -10.11 -16.22 -6.09
N ARG A 233 -10.04 -15.22 -6.98
CA ARG A 233 -11.20 -14.45 -7.44
C ARG A 233 -12.22 -15.35 -8.16
N ASP A 234 -11.77 -16.18 -9.08
CA ASP A 234 -12.62 -17.10 -9.84
C ASP A 234 -13.33 -18.09 -8.92
N ARG A 235 -12.63 -18.65 -7.93
CA ARG A 235 -13.25 -19.54 -6.94
C ARG A 235 -14.36 -18.84 -6.17
N LEU A 236 -14.10 -17.62 -5.71
CA LEU A 236 -15.08 -16.83 -4.96
C LEU A 236 -16.28 -16.43 -5.83
N SER A 237 -16.06 -16.04 -7.08
CA SER A 237 -17.16 -15.69 -7.99
C SER A 237 -17.98 -16.91 -8.45
N SER A 238 -17.37 -18.10 -8.55
CA SER A 238 -18.04 -19.33 -9.02
C SER A 238 -18.72 -20.15 -7.92
N THR A 239 -18.18 -20.13 -6.69
CA THR A 239 -18.62 -21.06 -5.63
C THR A 239 -19.47 -20.39 -4.57
N VAL A 240 -19.46 -19.05 -4.48
CA VAL A 240 -20.37 -18.32 -3.60
C VAL A 240 -21.76 -18.39 -4.19
N GLN A 241 -22.54 -19.39 -3.75
CA GLN A 241 -23.96 -19.47 -4.07
C GLN A 241 -24.64 -18.13 -3.80
N PRO A 242 -25.58 -17.70 -4.65
CA PRO A 242 -26.23 -16.41 -4.49
C PRO A 242 -26.88 -16.30 -3.10
N PHE A 243 -26.66 -15.18 -2.42
CA PHE A 243 -27.36 -14.91 -1.16
C PHE A 243 -28.84 -14.63 -1.45
N LEU A 244 -29.74 -15.10 -0.58
CA LEU A 244 -31.18 -14.78 -0.65
C LEU A 244 -31.41 -13.30 -0.31
N THR A 245 -32.49 -12.73 -0.83
CA THR A 245 -32.82 -11.29 -0.79
C THR A 245 -32.85 -10.63 0.56
N ASP A 246 -33.20 -11.38 1.59
CA ASP A 246 -33.40 -10.83 2.92
C ASP A 246 -32.10 -10.75 3.72
N PHE A 247 -30.97 -10.83 3.01
CA PHE A 247 -29.65 -10.74 3.60
C PHE A 247 -29.37 -9.33 4.10
N SER A 248 -29.72 -9.10 5.37
CA SER A 248 -29.41 -7.85 6.05
C SER A 248 -27.90 -7.61 6.02
N LEU A 249 -27.48 -6.44 5.51
CA LEU A 249 -26.08 -5.98 5.56
C LEU A 249 -25.65 -5.57 6.98
N GLU A 250 -26.47 -5.86 7.98
CA GLU A 250 -26.16 -5.79 9.40
C GLU A 250 -25.06 -6.81 9.79
N GLU A 251 -24.64 -6.76 11.05
CA GLU A 251 -23.49 -7.52 11.56
C GLU A 251 -23.62 -9.04 11.38
N GLU A 252 -24.85 -9.57 11.42
CA GLU A 252 -25.12 -10.99 11.19
C GLU A 252 -24.81 -11.42 9.76
N GLY A 253 -25.26 -10.64 8.77
CA GLY A 253 -24.97 -10.90 7.36
C GLY A 253 -23.48 -10.77 7.04
N LYS A 254 -22.81 -9.75 7.57
CA LYS A 254 -21.34 -9.64 7.41
C LYS A 254 -20.62 -10.87 7.96
N THR A 255 -21.07 -11.41 9.09
CA THR A 255 -20.50 -12.61 9.71
C THR A 255 -20.70 -13.85 8.83
N ILE A 256 -21.86 -13.99 8.21
CA ILE A 256 -22.15 -15.09 7.28
C ILE A 256 -21.26 -14.99 6.03
N ILE A 257 -21.14 -13.80 5.42
CA ILE A 257 -20.25 -13.58 4.27
C ILE A 257 -18.81 -13.92 4.65
N LYS A 258 -18.34 -13.40 5.79
CA LYS A 258 -17.00 -13.63 6.32
C LYS A 258 -16.70 -15.12 6.46
N ASN A 259 -17.61 -15.88 7.07
CA ASN A 259 -17.46 -17.31 7.26
C ASN A 259 -17.47 -18.09 5.93
N LYS A 260 -18.31 -17.66 4.99
CA LYS A 260 -18.37 -18.28 3.66
C LYS A 260 -17.10 -18.05 2.86
N ILE A 261 -16.57 -16.83 2.84
CA ILE A 261 -15.27 -16.51 2.22
C ILE A 261 -14.18 -17.37 2.87
N LYS A 262 -14.09 -17.38 4.20
CA LYS A 262 -13.10 -18.20 4.92
C LYS A 262 -13.18 -19.67 4.51
N LYS A 263 -14.39 -20.25 4.42
CA LYS A 263 -14.60 -21.64 4.02
C LYS A 263 -14.13 -21.91 2.58
N GLU A 264 -14.50 -21.06 1.63
CA GLU A 264 -14.14 -21.25 0.22
C GLU A 264 -12.65 -21.07 -0.04
N VAL A 265 -12.02 -20.08 0.60
CA VAL A 265 -10.56 -19.89 0.46
C VAL A 265 -9.80 -21.05 1.09
N ASN A 266 -10.25 -21.58 2.23
CA ASN A 266 -9.64 -22.76 2.85
C ASN A 266 -9.84 -24.03 2.01
N ALA A 267 -10.99 -24.18 1.34
CA ALA A 267 -11.20 -25.26 0.39
C ALA A 267 -10.20 -25.16 -0.77
N LEU A 268 -10.02 -23.96 -1.35
CA LEU A 268 -9.04 -23.73 -2.41
C LEU A 268 -7.59 -24.03 -1.96
N ILE A 269 -7.19 -23.57 -0.78
CA ILE A 269 -5.86 -23.84 -0.21
C ILE A 269 -5.62 -25.35 -0.09
N LYS A 270 -6.64 -26.09 0.36
CA LYS A 270 -6.59 -27.54 0.50
C LYS A 270 -6.52 -28.24 -0.87
N ASP A 271 -7.30 -27.79 -1.85
CA ASP A 271 -7.30 -28.31 -3.22
C ASP A 271 -5.91 -28.11 -3.88
N LEU A 272 -5.28 -26.96 -3.62
CA LEU A 272 -3.92 -26.64 -4.08
C LEU A 272 -2.80 -27.30 -3.25
N GLN A 273 -3.16 -28.09 -2.23
CA GLN A 273 -2.23 -28.77 -1.31
C GLN A 273 -1.24 -27.82 -0.61
N ILE A 274 -1.64 -26.56 -0.41
CA ILE A 274 -0.83 -25.57 0.31
C ILE A 274 -0.97 -25.82 1.81
N LYS A 275 0.15 -25.89 2.53
CA LYS A 275 0.12 -26.02 4.00
C LYS A 275 -0.35 -24.71 4.62
N GLY A 276 -1.30 -24.79 5.54
CA GLY A 276 -1.83 -23.66 6.31
C GLY A 276 -3.33 -23.45 6.09
N GLU A 277 -3.85 -22.35 6.62
CA GLU A 277 -5.27 -21.98 6.54
C GLU A 277 -5.43 -20.46 6.64
N VAL A 278 -6.58 -19.96 6.22
CA VAL A 278 -7.07 -18.62 6.53
C VAL A 278 -7.66 -18.65 7.93
N GLU A 279 -7.07 -17.87 8.82
CA GLU A 279 -7.51 -17.70 10.20
C GLU A 279 -8.71 -16.76 10.26
N ASP A 280 -8.66 -15.66 9.52
CA ASP A 280 -9.66 -14.60 9.64
C ASP A 280 -9.86 -13.81 8.35
N VAL A 281 -11.03 -13.17 8.21
CA VAL A 281 -11.42 -12.34 7.07
C VAL A 281 -12.02 -11.02 7.59
N TYR A 282 -11.56 -9.90 7.06
CA TYR A 282 -12.01 -8.55 7.42
C TYR A 282 -12.62 -7.88 6.21
N ILE A 283 -13.91 -7.55 6.26
CA ILE A 283 -14.61 -6.83 5.20
C ILE A 283 -14.45 -5.33 5.47
N HIS A 284 -13.84 -4.61 4.54
CA HIS A 284 -13.61 -3.16 4.63
C HIS A 284 -14.74 -2.36 4.02
N SER A 285 -15.25 -2.84 2.89
CA SER A 285 -16.32 -2.19 2.13
C SER A 285 -17.21 -3.24 1.48
N LEU A 286 -18.51 -2.94 1.46
CA LEU A 286 -19.54 -3.78 0.91
C LEU A 286 -20.56 -2.90 0.20
N LEU A 287 -20.68 -3.06 -1.11
CA LEU A 287 -21.60 -2.30 -1.96
C LEU A 287 -22.50 -3.29 -2.70
N ALA A 288 -23.80 -3.15 -2.53
CA ALA A 288 -24.78 -3.88 -3.32
C ALA A 288 -25.22 -2.99 -4.49
N ASN A 289 -25.15 -3.51 -5.71
CA ASN A 289 -25.58 -2.83 -6.93
C ASN A 289 -26.54 -3.71 -7.73
#